data_AF-A0A5E4JVA0-F1
#
_entry.id   AF-A0A5E4JVA0-F1
#
_cell.length_a   1.000
_cell.length_b   1.000
_cell.length_c   1.000
_cell.angle_alpha   90.00
_cell.angle_beta   90.00
_cell.angle_gamma   90.00
#
_symmetry.space_group_name_H-M   'P 1'
#
loop_
_entity.id
_entity.type
_entity.pdbx_description
1 polymer ?
#
loop_
_entity_poly.entity_id
_entity_poly.type
_entity_poly.pdbx_seq_one_letter_code
_entity_poly.pdbx_strand_id
1 'polypeptide(L)'
;MWQRDLVRDAAIAQKLDFSLRLPFLDDALILAAMGIPSERKISNEHKKIILREIAEELGLPKEIAWRQKKAAQYGSGFDKVMEKLAKKAGVRKSEYVKS
;
A
#
# COMPACT_ATOMS: atom_id res chain seq x y z
N MET A 1 -9.04 -4.55 -5.99
CA MET A 1 -7.80 -5.14 -5.41
C MET A 1 -7.46 -6.43 -6.13
N TRP A 2 -8.27 -7.49 -6.01
CA TRP A 2 -8.04 -8.80 -6.64
C TRP A 2 -7.71 -8.75 -8.14
N GLN A 3 -8.59 -8.20 -8.97
CA GLN A 3 -8.42 -8.20 -10.43
C GLN A 3 -7.33 -7.25 -10.95
N ARG A 4 -6.83 -6.32 -10.13
CA ARG A 4 -5.90 -5.29 -10.59
C ARG A 4 -4.53 -5.41 -9.93
N ASP A 5 -4.50 -5.40 -8.61
CA ASP A 5 -3.26 -5.32 -7.85
C ASP A 5 -2.59 -6.71 -7.81
N LEU A 6 -3.34 -7.78 -7.51
CA LEU A 6 -2.78 -9.14 -7.48
C LEU A 6 -2.41 -9.65 -8.87
N VAL A 7 -3.23 -9.39 -9.89
CA VAL A 7 -2.92 -9.79 -11.28
C VAL A 7 -1.60 -9.14 -11.73
N ARG A 8 -1.44 -7.84 -11.49
CA ARG A 8 -0.20 -7.12 -11.78
C ARG A 8 0.98 -7.71 -11.00
N ASP A 9 0.84 -7.84 -9.68
CA ASP A 9 1.96 -8.23 -8.82
C ASP A 9 2.38 -9.69 -9.08
N ALA A 10 1.42 -10.60 -9.29
CA ALA A 10 1.69 -12.00 -9.64
C ALA A 10 2.39 -12.13 -11.00
N ALA A 11 1.98 -11.35 -12.01
CA ALA A 11 2.64 -11.36 -13.32
C ALA A 11 4.10 -10.89 -13.22
N ILE A 12 4.38 -9.84 -12.44
CA ILE A 12 5.74 -9.36 -12.19
C ILE A 12 6.56 -10.42 -11.44
N ALA A 13 5.99 -11.00 -10.39
CA ALA A 13 6.67 -12.00 -9.56
C ALA A 13 7.02 -13.26 -10.36
N GLN A 14 6.10 -13.76 -11.19
CA GLN A 14 6.34 -14.88 -12.10
C GLN A 14 7.45 -14.54 -13.11
N LYS A 15 7.44 -13.32 -13.67
CA LYS A 15 8.45 -12.91 -14.64
C LYS A 15 9.86 -12.80 -14.04
N LEU A 16 9.94 -12.49 -12.75
CA LEU A 16 11.19 -12.31 -12.01
C LEU A 16 11.59 -13.54 -11.17
N ASP A 17 10.85 -14.65 -11.29
CA ASP A 17 11.08 -15.90 -10.54
C ASP A 17 11.08 -15.74 -9.01
N PHE A 18 10.15 -14.94 -8.48
CA PHE A 18 9.94 -14.78 -7.05
C PHE A 18 8.53 -15.21 -6.62
N SER A 19 8.42 -15.73 -5.40
CA SER A 19 7.15 -16.06 -4.77
C SER A 19 6.63 -14.92 -3.90
N LEU A 20 5.41 -14.44 -4.15
CA LEU A 20 4.76 -13.44 -3.30
C LEU A 20 4.15 -14.08 -2.06
N ARG A 21 4.48 -13.52 -0.88
CA ARG A 21 3.80 -13.82 0.39
C ARG A 21 3.00 -12.60 0.80
N LEU A 22 1.71 -12.80 1.05
CA LEU A 22 0.76 -11.72 1.33
C LEU A 22 0.00 -11.98 2.65
N PRO A 23 0.66 -11.87 3.82
CA PRO A 23 0.07 -12.26 5.11
C PRO A 23 -1.25 -11.55 5.43
N PHE A 24 -1.42 -10.32 4.95
CA PHE A 24 -2.64 -9.53 5.14
C PHE A 24 -3.85 -10.01 4.31
N LEU A 25 -3.65 -10.99 3.42
CA LEU A 25 -4.71 -11.62 2.62
C LEU A 25 -5.06 -13.03 3.12
N ASP A 26 -4.57 -13.43 4.29
CA ASP A 26 -5.01 -14.66 4.95
C ASP A 26 -6.50 -14.58 5.30
N ASP A 27 -7.25 -15.65 5.02
CA ASP A 27 -8.71 -15.67 5.19
C ASP A 27 -9.13 -15.51 6.66
N ALA A 28 -8.42 -16.15 7.59
CA ALA A 28 -8.73 -16.03 9.02
C ALA A 28 -8.48 -14.61 9.52
N LEU A 29 -7.39 -13.98 9.06
CA LEU A 29 -7.11 -12.58 9.36
C LEU A 29 -8.15 -11.64 8.74
N ILE A 30 -8.61 -11.89 7.51
CA ILE A 30 -9.66 -11.09 6.87
C ILE A 30 -10.95 -11.17 7.68
N LEU A 31 -11.38 -12.38 8.05
CA LEU A 31 -12.61 -12.59 8.85
C LEU A 31 -12.51 -11.90 10.21
N ALA A 32 -11.39 -12.06 10.91
CA ALA A 32 -11.14 -11.35 12.18
C ALA A 32 -11.17 -9.82 11.97
N ALA A 33 -10.52 -9.32 10.93
CA ALA A 33 -10.49 -7.90 10.61
C ALA A 33 -11.87 -7.35 10.26
N MET A 34 -12.75 -8.14 9.62
CA MET A 34 -14.11 -7.73 9.29
C MET A 34 -14.97 -7.53 10.55
N GLY A 35 -14.78 -8.34 11.60
CA GLY A 35 -15.50 -8.23 12.88
C GLY A 35 -15.11 -7.03 13.75
N ILE A 36 -13.99 -6.35 13.47
CA ILE A 36 -13.52 -5.20 14.25
C ILE A 36 -14.42 -3.96 13.98
N PRO A 37 -14.89 -3.24 15.02
CA PRO A 37 -15.65 -1.99 14.88
C PRO A 37 -14.94 -0.93 14.05
N SER A 38 -15.68 -0.09 13.31
CA SER A 38 -15.13 0.93 12.41
C SER A 38 -14.27 1.96 13.13
N GLU A 39 -14.64 2.32 14.36
CA GLU A 39 -14.01 3.34 15.19
C GLU A 39 -12.60 2.91 15.61
N ARG A 40 -12.36 1.59 15.67
CA ARG A 40 -11.05 0.98 15.90
C ARG A 40 -10.20 0.90 14.63
N LYS A 41 -10.78 1.14 13.45
CA LYS A 41 -10.07 1.11 12.16
C LYS A 41 -9.71 2.51 11.69
N ILE A 42 -10.58 3.49 11.91
CA ILE A 42 -10.42 4.84 11.37
C ILE A 42 -11.02 5.88 12.31
N SER A 43 -10.34 7.02 12.41
CA SER A 43 -10.82 8.26 13.00
C SER A 43 -10.55 9.42 12.04
N ASN A 44 -10.90 10.64 12.44
CA ASN A 44 -10.59 11.85 11.69
C ASN A 44 -9.07 12.07 11.53
N GLU A 45 -8.28 11.61 12.48
CA GLU A 45 -6.83 11.83 12.53
C GLU A 45 -6.05 10.65 11.95
N HIS A 46 -6.49 9.42 12.22
CA HIS A 46 -5.70 8.23 11.96
C HIS A 46 -6.48 7.13 11.25
N LYS A 47 -5.79 6.45 10.34
CA LYS A 47 -6.24 5.23 9.67
C LYS A 47 -5.46 4.04 10.22
N LYS A 48 -6.08 2.86 10.22
CA LYS A 48 -5.53 1.58 10.70
C LYS A 48 -5.21 1.57 12.20
N ILE A 49 -6.03 2.24 13.01
CA ILE A 49 -5.73 2.50 14.44
C ILE A 49 -5.34 1.22 15.18
N ILE A 50 -6.20 0.20 15.17
CA ILE A 50 -5.92 -1.09 15.84
C ILE A 50 -4.63 -1.76 15.37
N LEU A 51 -4.28 -1.65 14.08
CA LEU A 51 -3.03 -2.22 13.57
C LEU A 51 -1.80 -1.47 14.10
N ARG A 52 -1.93 -0.16 14.37
CA ARG A 52 -0.86 0.66 14.94
C ARG A 52 -0.68 0.37 16.42
N GLU A 53 -1.78 0.24 17.15
CA GLU A 53 -1.79 -0.17 18.56
C GLU A 53 -1.10 -1.52 18.74
N ILE A 54 -1.48 -2.53 17.94
CA ILE A 54 -0.83 -3.85 17.95
C ILE A 54 0.66 -3.75 17.60
N ALA A 55 1.04 -2.93 16.63
CA ALA A 55 2.45 -2.77 16.27
C ALA A 55 3.29 -2.16 17.40
N GLU A 56 2.74 -1.18 18.13
CA GLU A 56 3.37 -0.58 19.30
C GLU A 56 3.48 -1.60 20.45
N GLU A 57 2.42 -2.38 20.70
CA GLU A 57 2.41 -3.46 21.71
C GLU A 57 3.46 -4.55 21.40
N LEU A 58 3.68 -4.86 20.12
CA LEU A 58 4.73 -5.78 19.65
C LEU A 58 6.15 -5.19 19.70
N GLY A 59 6.30 -3.94 20.19
CA GLY A 59 7.60 -3.31 20.42
C GLY A 59 8.10 -2.42 19.28
N LEU A 60 7.27 -2.11 18.27
CA LEU A 60 7.66 -1.15 17.24
C LEU A 60 7.67 0.27 17.81
N PRO A 61 8.71 1.09 17.58
CA PRO A 61 8.73 2.46 18.07
C PRO A 61 7.51 3.27 17.61
N LYS A 62 6.95 4.06 18.52
CA LYS A 62 5.70 4.79 18.32
C LYS A 62 5.73 5.67 17.08
N GLU A 63 6.85 6.34 16.83
CA GLU A 63 7.09 7.18 15.65
C GLU A 63 6.99 6.40 14.33
N ILE A 64 7.34 5.12 14.32
CA ILE A 64 7.22 4.24 13.15
C ILE A 64 5.79 3.70 13.05
N ALA A 65 5.24 3.20 14.16
CA ALA A 65 3.90 2.63 14.23
C ALA A 65 2.82 3.66 13.84
N TRP A 66 3.00 4.93 14.22
CA TRP A 66 2.03 6.01 13.99
C TRP A 66 2.34 6.91 12.80
N ARG A 67 3.42 6.63 12.05
CA ARG A 67 3.76 7.40 10.85
C ARG A 67 2.60 7.45 9.85
N GLN A 68 2.39 8.62 9.26
CA GLN A 68 1.34 8.80 8.26
C GLN A 68 1.52 7.84 7.08
N LYS A 69 0.45 7.18 6.65
CA LYS A 69 0.50 6.28 5.49
C LYS A 69 0.84 7.09 4.24
N LYS A 70 1.97 6.75 3.62
CA LYS A 70 2.34 7.21 2.28
C LYS A 70 2.33 6.02 1.32
N ALA A 71 1.67 6.16 0.17
CA ALA A 71 1.66 5.11 -0.84
C ALA A 71 3.06 4.96 -1.45
N ALA A 72 3.44 3.73 -1.83
CA ALA A 72 4.81 3.39 -2.24
C ALA A 72 5.28 4.24 -3.44
N GLN A 73 4.40 4.55 -4.39
CA GLN A 73 4.73 5.38 -5.56
C GLN A 73 5.11 6.82 -5.19
N TYR A 74 4.57 7.36 -4.10
CA TYR A 74 4.94 8.68 -3.59
C TYR A 74 6.12 8.61 -2.63
N GLY A 75 6.21 7.52 -1.86
CA GLY A 75 7.29 7.26 -0.90
C GLY A 75 8.65 7.10 -1.59
N SER A 76 8.68 6.34 -2.69
CA SER A 76 9.88 6.07 -3.50
C SER A 76 10.31 7.24 -4.40
N GLY A 77 9.46 8.25 -4.59
CA GLY A 77 9.69 9.33 -5.56
C GLY A 77 9.37 8.95 -7.01
N PHE A 78 8.89 7.73 -7.28
CA PHE A 78 8.53 7.25 -8.61
C PHE A 78 7.56 8.21 -9.32
N ASP A 79 6.49 8.64 -8.63
CA ASP A 79 5.49 9.54 -9.22
C ASP A 79 6.08 10.88 -9.67
N LYS A 80 7.09 11.40 -8.94
CA LYS A 80 7.79 12.64 -9.30
C LYS A 80 8.64 12.47 -10.56
N VAL A 81 9.28 11.30 -10.71
CA VAL A 81 10.09 10.99 -11.90
C VAL A 81 9.17 10.88 -13.11
N MET A 82 8.05 10.18 -12.99
CA MET A 82 7.06 10.06 -14.08
C MET A 82 6.53 11.43 -14.53
N GLU A 83 6.28 12.34 -13.59
CA GLU A 83 5.85 13.70 -13.93
C GLU A 83 6.93 14.48 -14.71
N LYS A 84 8.21 14.37 -14.31
CA LYS A 84 9.32 15.02 -15.03
C LYS A 84 9.47 14.49 -16.45
N LEU A 85 9.37 13.18 -16.62
CA LEU A 85 9.47 12.53 -17.93
C LEU A 85 8.31 12.92 -18.84
N ALA A 86 7.07 12.92 -18.32
CA ALA A 86 5.90 13.36 -19.08
C ALA A 86 6.03 14.81 -19.56
N LYS A 87 6.50 15.72 -18.69
CA LYS A 87 6.77 17.12 -19.06
C LYS A 87 7.82 17.22 -20.17
N LYS A 88 8.90 16.43 -20.11
CA LYS A 88 9.92 16.39 -21.16
C LYS A 88 9.36 15.87 -22.49
N ALA A 89 8.42 14.95 -22.44
CA ALA A 89 7.71 14.42 -23.60
C ALA A 89 6.55 15.32 -24.10
N GLY A 90 6.27 16.44 -23.42
CA GLY A 90 5.20 17.38 -23.81
C GLY A 90 3.78 16.85 -23.60
N VAL A 91 3.61 15.75 -22.85
CA VAL A 91 2.31 15.07 -22.65
C VAL A 91 1.89 15.08 -21.18
N ARG A 92 0.63 14.74 -20.92
CA ARG A 92 0.14 14.58 -19.53
C ARG A 92 0.70 13.32 -18.91
N LYS A 93 0.94 13.31 -17.59
CA LYS A 93 1.43 12.11 -16.87
C LYS A 93 0.55 10.88 -17.11
N SER A 94 -0.77 11.04 -17.15
CA SER A 94 -1.72 9.95 -17.40
C SER A 94 -1.60 9.34 -18.80
N GLU A 95 -1.15 10.13 -19.76
CA GLU A 95 -0.90 9.71 -21.14
C GLU A 95 0.47 9.04 -21.23
N TYR A 96 1.50 9.65 -20.62
CA TYR A 96 2.85 9.10 -20.54
C TYR A 96 2.94 7.73 -19.86
N VAL A 97 2.06 7.45 -18.88
CA VAL A 97 2.00 6.12 -18.22
C VAL A 97 1.33 5.07 -19.11
N LYS A 98 0.57 5.48 -20.13
CA LYS A 98 -0.17 4.61 -21.05
C LYS A 98 0.53 4.39 -22.40
N SER A 99 1.46 5.27 -22.76
CA SER A 99 2.32 5.15 -23.95
C SER A 99 3.31 4.01 -23.80
#